data_AF-A0A2M7WF85-F1
#
_entry.id   AF-A0A2M7WF85-F1
#
_cell.length_a   1.000
_cell.length_b   1.000
_cell.length_c   1.000
_cell.angle_alpha   90.00
_cell.angle_beta   90.00
_cell.angle_gamma   90.00
#
_symmetry.space_group_name_H-M   'P 1'
#
loop_
_entity.id
_entity.type
_entity.pdbx_description
1 polymer ?
#
loop_
_entity_poly.entity_id
_entity_poly.type
_entity_poly.pdbx_seq_one_letter_code
_entity_poly.pdbx_strand_id
1 'polypeptide(L)'
;MSHLTTPIVRFWTHSIRRQLILGVTLVHALLMTVFVFDLVERQRDFLLDLAQEQATGLVNALATTSSSWVLADDVAGLQEVIASLSSYPDLRYAMILDPEGRVLAHSDSTQVGRYAADTISRSLLAAPTESQNLVVNHTVIDLAAPIITTDRQVGWARIGMGQSHNTAAL
;
A
#
# COMPACT_ATOMS: atom_id res chain seq x y z
N MET A 1 15.49 -49.43 22.17
CA MET A 1 14.59 -48.30 22.49
C MET A 1 15.21 -47.45 23.58
N SER A 2 15.17 -46.12 23.41
CA SER A 2 15.41 -45.04 24.38
C SER A 2 16.77 -44.90 25.11
N HIS A 3 17.79 -44.35 24.43
CA HIS A 3 18.98 -43.78 25.10
C HIS A 3 19.40 -42.45 24.45
N LEU A 4 18.56 -41.41 24.47
CA LEU A 4 18.98 -40.06 23.99
C LEU A 4 18.42 -38.86 24.78
N THR A 5 17.63 -39.05 25.85
CA THR A 5 17.03 -37.92 26.62
C THR A 5 17.75 -37.57 27.93
N THR A 6 18.78 -38.33 28.32
CA THR A 6 19.41 -38.22 29.65
C THR A 6 20.44 -37.09 29.88
N PRO A 7 21.09 -36.45 28.89
CA PRO A 7 22.07 -35.40 29.22
C PRO A 7 21.40 -34.07 29.61
N ILE A 8 20.18 -33.81 29.15
CA ILE A 8 19.41 -32.58 29.45
C ILE A 8 18.97 -32.54 30.91
N VAL A 9 18.51 -33.66 31.46
CA VAL A 9 18.03 -33.73 32.86
C VAL A 9 19.20 -33.74 33.84
N ARG A 10 20.34 -34.34 33.48
CA ARG A 10 21.52 -34.45 34.35
C ARG A 10 22.32 -33.15 34.48
N PHE A 11 22.24 -32.24 33.51
CA PHE A 11 22.78 -30.88 33.63
C PHE A 11 21.93 -29.99 34.56
N TRP A 12 20.67 -30.37 34.77
CA TRP A 12 19.66 -29.65 35.53
C TRP A 12 19.79 -29.83 37.05
N THR A 13 20.40 -30.91 37.52
CA THR A 13 20.32 -31.33 38.95
C THR A 13 21.55 -31.01 39.80
N HIS A 14 22.55 -30.27 39.32
CA HIS A 14 23.81 -30.12 40.08
C HIS A 14 23.90 -28.86 40.98
N SER A 15 23.09 -27.82 40.73
CA SER A 15 23.08 -26.62 41.57
C SER A 15 21.77 -25.85 41.40
N ILE A 16 21.05 -25.63 42.50
CA ILE A 16 19.82 -24.82 42.58
C ILE A 16 20.01 -23.46 41.89
N ARG A 17 21.21 -22.88 41.99
CA ARG A 17 21.60 -21.64 41.31
C ARG A 17 21.47 -21.75 39.78
N ARG A 18 21.89 -22.86 39.17
CA ARG A 18 21.80 -23.05 37.71
C ARG A 18 20.36 -23.25 37.25
N GLN A 19 19.56 -23.99 38.01
CA GLN A 19 18.14 -24.19 37.70
C GLN A 19 17.36 -22.86 37.78
N LEU A 20 17.66 -22.03 38.79
CA LEU A 20 17.10 -20.68 38.90
C LEU A 20 17.52 -19.77 37.74
N ILE A 21 18.81 -19.76 37.38
CA ILE A 21 19.31 -18.96 36.25
C ILE A 21 18.62 -19.40 34.95
N LEU A 22 18.59 -20.71 34.65
CA LEU A 22 17.95 -21.21 33.44
C LEU A 22 16.44 -20.93 33.41
N GLY A 23 15.74 -21.07 34.54
CA GLY A 23 14.32 -20.75 34.65
C GLY A 23 14.05 -19.27 34.36
N VAL A 24 14.80 -18.37 35.00
CA VAL A 24 14.67 -16.92 34.78
C VAL A 24 15.01 -16.54 33.34
N THR A 25 16.11 -17.07 32.78
CA THR A 25 16.49 -16.80 31.39
C THR A 25 15.43 -17.30 30.41
N LEU A 26 14.85 -18.49 30.64
CA LEU A 26 13.82 -19.05 29.76
C LEU A 26 12.53 -18.21 29.81
N VAL A 27 12.07 -17.85 31.00
CA VAL A 27 10.90 -16.98 31.17
C VAL A 27 11.14 -15.63 30.52
N HIS A 28 12.33 -15.04 30.71
CA HIS A 28 12.69 -13.78 30.10
C HIS A 28 12.75 -13.86 28.57
N ALA A 29 13.37 -14.90 28.02
CA ALA A 29 13.42 -15.12 26.57
C ALA A 29 12.02 -15.28 25.98
N LEU A 30 11.12 -16.00 26.66
CA LEU A 30 9.73 -16.14 26.26
C LEU A 30 9.01 -14.78 26.27
N LEU A 31 9.15 -14.00 27.35
CA LEU A 31 8.56 -12.68 27.46
C LEU A 31 9.07 -11.73 26.37
N MET A 32 10.39 -11.72 26.13
CA MET A 32 11.00 -10.90 25.09
C MET A 32 10.53 -11.30 23.69
N THR A 33 10.36 -12.59 23.43
CA THR A 33 9.85 -13.09 22.14
C THR A 33 8.42 -12.59 21.90
N VAL A 34 7.54 -12.71 22.89
CA VAL A 34 6.16 -12.22 22.81
C VAL A 34 6.13 -10.70 22.62
N PHE A 35 6.96 -9.97 23.38
CA PHE A 35 7.03 -8.52 23.29
C PHE A 35 7.53 -8.02 21.93
N VAL A 36 8.61 -8.61 21.40
CA VAL A 36 9.14 -8.26 20.08
C VAL A 36 8.12 -8.57 18.99
N PHE A 37 7.41 -9.69 19.09
CA PHE A 37 6.36 -10.04 18.14
C PHE A 37 5.22 -9.02 18.14
N ASP A 38 4.68 -8.66 19.31
CA ASP A 38 3.64 -7.63 19.44
C ASP A 38 4.12 -6.26 18.93
N LEU A 39 5.36 -5.88 19.25
CA LEU A 39 5.94 -4.61 18.80
C LEU A 39 6.08 -4.54 17.27
N VAL A 40 6.57 -5.61 16.64
CA VAL A 40 6.74 -5.67 15.18
C VAL A 40 5.39 -5.59 14.46
N GLU A 41 4.37 -6.25 14.98
CA GLU A 41 3.03 -6.20 14.38
C GLU A 41 2.44 -4.79 14.44
N ARG A 42 2.50 -4.15 15.62
CA ARG A 42 2.06 -2.75 15.79
C ARG A 42 2.82 -1.79 14.90
N GLN A 43 4.12 -2.00 14.74
CA GLN A 43 4.94 -1.17 13.87
C GLN A 43 4.54 -1.32 12.39
N ARG A 44 4.19 -2.54 11.95
CA ARG A 44 3.71 -2.79 10.58
C ARG A 44 2.37 -2.12 10.32
N ASP A 45 1.43 -2.22 11.26
CA ASP A 45 0.12 -1.58 11.14
C ASP A 45 0.26 -0.05 11.08
N PHE A 46 1.06 0.53 11.97
CA PHE A 46 1.34 1.97 11.96
C PHE A 46 1.96 2.45 10.64
N LEU A 47 2.88 1.67 10.06
CA LEU A 47 3.48 2.01 8.77
C LEU A 47 2.48 1.89 7.61
N LEU A 48 1.57 0.92 7.66
CA LEU A 48 0.51 0.78 6.66
C LEU A 48 -0.46 1.97 6.73
N ASP A 49 -0.90 2.36 7.91
CA ASP A 49 -1.79 3.51 8.12
C ASP A 49 -1.15 4.80 7.61
N LEU A 50 0.13 5.02 7.96
CA LEU A 50 0.88 6.20 7.50
C LEU A 50 1.08 6.20 5.98
N ALA A 51 1.32 5.04 5.36
CA ALA A 51 1.43 4.93 3.91
C ALA A 51 0.08 5.20 3.23
N GLN A 52 -1.02 4.71 3.80
CA GLN A 52 -2.37 4.97 3.29
C GLN A 52 -2.76 6.45 3.40
N GLU A 53 -2.43 7.11 4.51
CA GLU A 53 -2.69 8.54 4.69
C GLU A 53 -1.94 9.39 3.64
N GLN A 54 -0.65 9.08 3.42
CA GLN A 54 0.15 9.72 2.36
C GLN A 54 -0.42 9.48 0.96
N ALA A 55 -0.81 8.24 0.67
CA ALA A 55 -1.48 7.88 -0.59
C ALA A 55 -2.73 8.72 -0.82
N THR A 56 -3.56 8.83 0.23
CA THR A 56 -4.82 9.57 0.21
C THR A 56 -4.57 11.06 -0.05
N GLY A 57 -3.56 11.65 0.60
CA GLY A 57 -3.13 13.02 0.33
C GLY A 57 -2.66 13.21 -1.11
N LEU A 58 -1.85 12.28 -1.62
CA LEU A 58 -1.30 12.35 -2.97
C LEU A 58 -2.39 12.24 -4.05
N VAL A 59 -3.30 11.27 -3.93
CA VAL A 59 -4.36 11.07 -4.93
C VAL A 59 -5.36 12.23 -4.94
N ASN A 60 -5.66 12.81 -3.77
CA ASN A 60 -6.51 14.00 -3.67
C ASN A 60 -5.84 15.26 -4.25
N ALA A 61 -4.54 15.43 -4.02
CA ALA A 61 -3.77 16.51 -4.63
C ALA A 61 -3.72 16.35 -6.16
N LEU A 62 -3.50 15.14 -6.65
CA LEU A 62 -3.53 14.82 -8.07
C LEU A 62 -4.91 15.12 -8.68
N ALA A 63 -5.99 14.69 -8.02
CA ALA A 63 -7.34 14.96 -8.50
C ALA A 63 -7.64 16.46 -8.59
N THR A 64 -7.27 17.22 -7.55
CA THR A 64 -7.47 18.68 -7.50
C THR A 64 -6.68 19.39 -8.59
N THR A 65 -5.39 19.07 -8.75
CA THR A 65 -4.50 19.72 -9.71
C THR A 65 -4.82 19.35 -11.17
N SER A 66 -5.40 18.17 -11.40
CA SER A 66 -5.76 17.69 -12.75
C SER A 66 -7.06 18.30 -13.29
N SER A 67 -7.91 18.87 -12.43
CA SER A 67 -9.24 19.38 -12.79
C SER A 67 -9.22 20.32 -14.01
N SER A 68 -8.37 21.36 -13.99
CA SER A 68 -8.29 22.34 -15.08
C SER A 68 -7.83 21.74 -16.41
N TRP A 69 -6.97 20.72 -16.37
CA TRP A 69 -6.41 20.08 -17.56
C TRP A 69 -7.39 19.09 -18.20
N VAL A 70 -8.14 18.34 -17.36
CA VAL A 70 -9.22 17.46 -17.82
C VAL A 70 -10.31 18.27 -18.52
N LEU A 71 -10.67 19.45 -17.99
CA LEU A 71 -11.64 20.34 -18.65
C LEU A 71 -11.16 20.90 -19.98
N ALA A 72 -9.85 21.11 -20.12
CA ALA A 72 -9.23 21.61 -21.34
C ALA A 72 -8.97 20.50 -22.37
N ASP A 73 -9.26 19.23 -22.04
CA ASP A 73 -8.85 18.04 -22.81
C ASP A 73 -7.34 18.03 -23.15
N ASP A 74 -6.53 18.63 -22.27
CA ASP A 74 -5.09 18.76 -22.46
C ASP A 74 -4.37 17.53 -21.90
N VAL A 75 -4.41 16.47 -22.69
CA VAL A 75 -3.72 15.20 -22.41
C VAL A 75 -2.21 15.40 -22.23
N ALA A 76 -1.59 16.32 -22.96
CA ALA A 76 -0.15 16.56 -22.86
C ALA A 76 0.21 17.16 -21.50
N GLY A 77 -0.56 18.14 -21.01
CA GLY A 77 -0.39 18.71 -19.68
C GLY A 77 -0.63 17.68 -18.57
N LEU A 78 -1.66 16.83 -18.69
CA LEU A 78 -1.88 15.73 -17.76
C LEU A 78 -0.71 14.75 -17.72
N GLN A 79 -0.11 14.45 -18.87
CA GLN A 79 1.05 13.57 -18.95
C GLN A 79 2.29 14.18 -18.29
N GLU A 80 2.49 15.50 -18.39
CA GLU A 80 3.57 16.21 -17.69
C GLU A 80 3.38 16.14 -16.16
N VAL A 81 2.16 16.35 -15.68
CA VAL A 81 1.82 16.22 -14.25
C VAL A 81 2.11 14.80 -13.76
N ILE A 82 1.65 13.77 -14.48
CA ILE A 82 1.90 12.37 -14.12
C ILE A 82 3.41 12.02 -14.20
N ALA A 83 4.13 12.54 -15.20
CA ALA A 83 5.56 12.32 -15.32
C ALA A 83 6.34 12.92 -14.13
N SER A 84 5.89 14.05 -13.57
CA SER A 84 6.51 14.64 -12.38
C SER A 84 6.42 13.73 -11.14
N LEU A 85 5.40 12.87 -11.08
CA LEU A 85 5.19 11.90 -10.00
C LEU A 85 6.07 10.65 -10.12
N SER A 86 6.75 10.42 -11.26
CA SER A 86 7.61 9.24 -11.47
C SER A 86 8.74 9.09 -10.46
N SER A 87 9.13 10.19 -9.81
CA SER A 87 10.17 10.22 -8.77
C SER A 87 9.64 9.97 -7.35
N TYR A 88 8.32 9.85 -7.18
CA TYR A 88 7.71 9.64 -5.88
C TYR A 88 8.04 8.23 -5.36
N PRO A 89 8.59 8.09 -4.13
CA PRO A 89 8.95 6.79 -3.57
C PRO A 89 7.76 5.83 -3.56
N ASP A 90 8.03 4.56 -3.86
CA ASP A 90 7.05 3.47 -3.84
C ASP A 90 5.84 3.63 -4.79
N LEU A 91 5.81 4.66 -5.66
CA LEU A 91 4.78 4.82 -6.68
C LEU A 91 4.98 3.76 -7.77
N ARG A 92 3.99 2.88 -7.93
CA ARG A 92 3.96 1.86 -8.99
C ARG A 92 3.35 2.42 -10.27
N TYR A 93 2.26 3.16 -10.12
CA TYR A 93 1.62 3.88 -11.23
C TYR A 93 0.81 5.05 -10.70
N ALA A 94 0.63 6.03 -11.57
CA ALA A 94 -0.39 7.05 -11.44
C ALA A 94 -1.12 7.17 -12.78
N MET A 95 -2.42 7.42 -12.71
CA MET A 95 -3.24 7.61 -13.91
C MET A 95 -4.45 8.49 -13.67
N ILE A 96 -4.93 9.06 -14.77
CA ILE A 96 -6.16 9.84 -14.82
C ILE A 96 -7.10 9.17 -15.81
N LEU A 97 -8.33 8.94 -15.37
CA LEU A 97 -9.40 8.34 -16.14
C LEU A 97 -10.48 9.38 -16.42
N ASP A 98 -11.09 9.34 -17.59
CA ASP A 98 -12.35 10.04 -17.84
C ASP A 98 -13.53 9.30 -17.17
N PRO A 99 -14.74 9.89 -17.13
CA PRO A 99 -15.91 9.28 -16.50
C PRO A 99 -16.31 7.93 -17.12
N GLU A 100 -15.90 7.68 -18.37
CA GLU A 100 -16.14 6.43 -19.10
C GLU A 100 -15.03 5.38 -18.90
N GLY A 101 -13.97 5.72 -18.16
CA GLY A 101 -12.85 4.83 -17.86
C GLY A 101 -11.75 4.80 -18.91
N ARG A 102 -11.70 5.76 -19.84
CA ARG A 102 -10.58 5.95 -20.76
C ARG A 102 -9.42 6.59 -20.01
N VAL A 103 -8.22 6.09 -20.24
CA VAL A 103 -6.97 6.61 -19.69
C VAL A 103 -6.59 7.89 -20.42
N LEU A 104 -6.71 9.03 -19.74
CA LEU A 104 -6.29 10.33 -20.24
C LEU A 104 -4.78 10.54 -20.08
N ALA A 105 -4.21 10.10 -18.96
CA ALA A 105 -2.78 10.14 -18.71
C ALA A 105 -2.37 8.98 -17.80
N HIS A 106 -1.14 8.48 -17.99
CA HIS A 106 -0.64 7.34 -17.24
C HIS A 106 0.89 7.38 -17.13
N SER A 107 1.42 6.90 -16.00
CA SER A 107 2.86 6.81 -15.75
C SER A 107 3.61 6.01 -16.82
N ASP A 108 3.05 4.87 -17.24
CA ASP A 108 3.34 4.20 -18.51
C ASP A 108 2.51 4.83 -19.64
N SER A 109 3.15 5.63 -20.50
CA SER A 109 2.50 6.35 -21.60
C SER A 109 1.89 5.43 -22.65
N THR A 110 2.25 4.13 -22.69
CA THR A 110 1.66 3.17 -23.63
C THR A 110 0.21 2.80 -23.29
N GLN A 111 -0.27 3.16 -22.09
CA GLN A 111 -1.65 2.95 -21.66
C GLN A 111 -2.58 4.10 -22.03
N VAL A 112 -2.04 5.27 -22.42
CA VAL A 112 -2.85 6.45 -22.76
C VAL A 112 -3.78 6.15 -23.94
N GLY A 113 -5.04 6.54 -23.82
CA GLY A 113 -6.09 6.29 -24.80
C GLY A 113 -6.73 4.91 -24.72
N ARG A 114 -6.24 3.99 -23.88
CA ARG A 114 -6.90 2.70 -23.62
C ARG A 114 -8.03 2.87 -22.61
N TYR A 115 -8.91 1.88 -22.52
CA TYR A 115 -9.92 1.80 -21.48
C TYR A 115 -9.44 0.88 -20.37
N ALA A 116 -9.55 1.33 -19.12
CA ALA A 116 -9.23 0.54 -17.96
C ALA A 116 -10.32 -0.55 -17.80
N ALA A 117 -10.01 -1.74 -18.29
CA ALA A 117 -10.98 -2.82 -18.44
C ALA A 117 -11.02 -3.77 -17.24
N ASP A 118 -10.12 -3.61 -16.28
CA ASP A 118 -10.02 -4.44 -15.08
C ASP A 118 -11.24 -4.28 -14.17
N THR A 119 -11.51 -5.32 -13.38
CA THR A 119 -12.68 -5.37 -12.49
C THR A 119 -12.70 -4.21 -11.49
N ILE A 120 -11.53 -3.77 -11.04
CA ILE A 120 -11.39 -2.69 -10.07
C ILE A 120 -11.77 -1.36 -10.74
N SER A 121 -11.22 -1.05 -11.91
CA SER A 121 -11.59 0.15 -12.68
C SER A 121 -13.07 0.19 -13.04
N ARG A 122 -13.68 -0.96 -13.36
CA ARG A 122 -15.13 -1.01 -13.61
C ARG A 122 -15.96 -0.69 -12.37
N SER A 123 -15.49 -1.06 -11.18
CA SER A 123 -16.17 -0.70 -9.93
C SER A 123 -16.16 0.81 -9.67
N LEU A 124 -15.11 1.53 -10.13
CA LEU A 124 -15.05 3.00 -10.03
C LEU A 124 -16.12 3.71 -10.85
N LEU A 125 -16.54 3.15 -11.99
CA LEU A 125 -17.57 3.75 -12.84
C LEU A 125 -18.94 3.82 -12.15
N ALA A 126 -19.18 2.94 -11.17
CA ALA A 126 -20.40 2.91 -10.37
C ALA A 126 -20.18 3.43 -8.93
N ALA A 127 -18.98 3.89 -8.60
CA ALA A 127 -18.65 4.33 -7.25
C ALA A 127 -19.23 5.73 -6.94
N PRO A 128 -19.54 6.02 -5.67
CA PRO A 128 -19.86 7.38 -5.22
C PRO A 128 -18.73 8.36 -5.55
N THR A 129 -19.06 9.64 -5.73
CA THR A 129 -18.09 10.72 -5.98
C THR A 129 -17.34 11.09 -4.69
N GLU A 130 -16.59 10.13 -4.17
CA GLU A 130 -15.75 10.22 -2.97
C GLU A 130 -14.46 9.42 -3.19
N SER A 131 -13.44 9.66 -2.37
CA SER A 131 -12.20 8.86 -2.41
C SER A 131 -12.50 7.38 -2.15
N GLN A 132 -11.97 6.50 -3.00
CA GLN A 132 -12.18 5.06 -2.94
C GLN A 132 -10.88 4.34 -2.58
N ASN A 133 -10.97 3.45 -1.60
CA ASN A 133 -9.90 2.51 -1.25
C ASN A 133 -10.13 1.23 -2.04
N LEU A 134 -9.42 1.06 -3.15
CA LEU A 134 -9.63 -0.06 -4.07
C LEU A 134 -8.95 -1.33 -3.56
N VAL A 135 -7.68 -1.19 -3.18
CA VAL A 135 -6.89 -2.26 -2.55
C VAL A 135 -6.02 -1.62 -1.48
N VAL A 136 -6.11 -2.11 -0.24
CA VAL A 136 -5.23 -1.68 0.85
C VAL A 136 -4.74 -2.91 1.58
N ASN A 137 -3.44 -3.19 1.49
CA ASN A 137 -2.77 -4.26 2.22
C ASN A 137 -1.27 -3.93 2.39
N HIS A 138 -0.53 -4.79 3.11
CA HIS A 138 0.90 -4.59 3.38
C HIS A 138 1.83 -4.60 2.13
N THR A 139 1.31 -4.90 0.95
CA THR A 139 2.07 -4.96 -0.32
C THR A 139 1.69 -3.88 -1.31
N VAL A 140 0.41 -3.52 -1.38
CA VAL A 140 -0.14 -2.57 -2.35
C VAL A 140 -1.21 -1.71 -1.69
N ILE A 141 -1.12 -0.41 -1.96
CA ILE A 141 -2.15 0.60 -1.68
C ILE A 141 -2.57 1.20 -3.01
N ASP A 142 -3.80 0.94 -3.41
CA ASP A 142 -4.42 1.42 -4.64
C ASP A 142 -5.64 2.25 -4.28
N LEU A 143 -5.56 3.55 -4.56
CA LEU A 143 -6.57 4.53 -4.19
C LEU A 143 -7.00 5.32 -5.42
N ALA A 144 -8.26 5.72 -5.43
CA ALA A 144 -8.79 6.65 -6.42
C ALA A 144 -9.49 7.84 -5.74
N ALA A 145 -9.39 9.01 -6.34
CA ALA A 145 -10.13 10.20 -5.95
C ALA A 145 -10.86 10.79 -7.16
N PRO A 146 -12.10 11.26 -6.98
CA PRO A 146 -12.87 11.86 -8.05
C PRO A 146 -12.26 13.21 -8.43
N ILE A 147 -12.16 13.47 -9.74
CA ILE A 147 -11.81 14.79 -10.25
C ILE A 147 -13.11 15.57 -10.39
N ILE A 148 -13.29 16.58 -9.55
CA ILE A 148 -14.53 17.37 -9.49
C ILE A 148 -14.26 18.78 -9.99
N THR A 149 -15.14 19.28 -10.86
CA THR A 149 -15.16 20.69 -11.29
C THR A 149 -16.52 21.30 -10.99
N THR A 150 -16.54 22.41 -10.26
CA THR A 150 -17.73 23.18 -9.84
C THR A 150 -18.75 22.35 -9.06
N ASP A 151 -19.43 21.40 -9.71
CA ASP A 151 -20.40 20.47 -9.12
C ASP A 151 -20.52 19.14 -9.90
N ARG A 152 -19.61 18.86 -10.84
CA ARG A 152 -19.65 17.63 -11.64
C ARG A 152 -18.32 16.90 -11.57
N GLN A 153 -18.41 15.59 -11.40
CA GLN A 153 -17.29 14.71 -11.62
C GLN A 153 -16.93 14.66 -13.11
N VAL A 154 -15.67 14.91 -13.43
CA VAL A 154 -15.12 14.92 -14.80
C VAL A 154 -14.08 13.83 -15.02
N GLY A 155 -13.82 12.99 -14.01
CA GLY A 155 -12.92 11.86 -14.12
C GLY A 155 -12.52 11.29 -12.76
N TRP A 156 -11.48 10.47 -12.78
CA TRP A 156 -10.85 9.87 -11.60
C TRP A 156 -9.35 10.04 -11.68
N ALA A 157 -8.72 10.45 -10.58
CA ALA A 157 -7.29 10.24 -10.38
C ALA A 157 -7.11 8.92 -9.63
N ARG A 158 -6.17 8.08 -10.04
CA ARG A 158 -5.86 6.81 -9.37
C ARG A 158 -4.36 6.64 -9.24
N ILE A 159 -3.92 6.20 -8.08
CA ILE A 159 -2.52 5.88 -7.80
C ILE A 159 -2.42 4.48 -7.20
N GLY A 160 -1.38 3.76 -7.60
CA GLY A 160 -0.96 2.53 -6.97
C GLY A 160 0.42 2.72 -6.35
N MET A 161 0.54 2.46 -5.06
CA MET A 161 1.79 2.45 -4.33
C MET A 161 2.08 1.06 -3.79
N GLY A 162 3.36 0.74 -3.60
CA GLY A 162 3.81 -0.49 -2.97
C GLY A 162 5.23 -0.82 -3.34
N GLN A 163 5.97 -1.44 -2.42
CA GLN A 163 7.38 -1.77 -2.63
C GLN A 163 7.57 -2.55 -3.93
N SER A 164 8.53 -2.12 -4.73
CA SER A 164 8.88 -2.68 -6.03
C SER A 164 9.38 -4.11 -5.90
N HIS A 165 8.45 -5.05 -5.78
CA HIS A 165 8.57 -6.35 -6.41
C HIS A 165 7.64 -6.33 -7.62
N ASN A 166 8.30 -6.28 -8.78
CA ASN A 166 7.76 -6.40 -10.11
C ASN A 166 6.56 -7.36 -10.19
N THR A 167 5.35 -6.81 -10.27
CA THR A 167 4.22 -7.50 -10.89
C THR A 167 3.33 -6.45 -11.52
N ALA A 168 3.58 -6.23 -12.81
CA ALA A 168 2.57 -5.76 -13.74
C ALA A 168 1.38 -6.74 -13.67
N ALA A 169 0.22 -6.26 -13.26
CA ALA A 169 -1.05 -6.90 -13.55
C ALA A 169 -1.90 -5.84 -14.24
N LEU A 170 -2.11 -6.09 -15.53
CA LEU A 170 -3.01 -5.41 -16.46
C LEU A 170 -4.48 -5.60 -16.05
#